data_AF-A0A1X1TG96-F1
#
_entry.id   AF-A0A1X1TG96-F1
#
_cell.length_a   1.000
_cell.length_b   1.000
_cell.length_c   1.000
_cell.angle_alpha   90.00
_cell.angle_beta   90.00
_cell.angle_gamma   90.00
#
_symmetry.space_group_name_H-M   'P 1'
#
loop_
_entity.id
_entity.type
_entity.pdbx_description
1 polymer ?
#
loop_
_entity_poly.entity_id
_entity_poly.type
_entity_poly.pdbx_seq_one_letter_code
_entity_poly.pdbx_strand_id
1 'polypeptide(L)' 'MTRQLLDESGTLQPLRLRSLDAIHLVAAQRAGDALRTVVTYDAGMLSAAADLGIATDSPR' A
#
# COMPACT_ATOMS: atom_id res chain seq x y z
N MET A 1 6.83 0.72 13.87
CA MET A 1 5.96 1.66 13.12
C MET A 1 6.23 3.07 13.62
N THR A 2 6.44 4.05 12.75
CA THR A 2 6.66 5.45 13.16
C THR A 2 5.35 6.24 13.09
N ARG A 3 5.23 7.30 13.90
CA ARG A 3 4.02 8.16 13.91
C ARG A 3 3.76 8.78 12.54
N GLN A 4 4.82 9.27 11.89
CA GLN A 4 4.73 9.88 10.57
C GLN A 4 4.16 8.94 9.51
N LEU A 5 4.49 7.64 9.56
CA LEU A 5 3.92 6.67 8.63
C LEU A 5 2.41 6.52 8.85
N LEU A 6 1.97 6.48 10.11
CA LEU A 6 0.54 6.39 10.44
C LEU A 6 -0.22 7.65 10.01
N ASP A 7 0.37 8.83 10.20
CA ASP A 7 -0.23 10.11 9.81
C ASP A 7 -0.38 10.20 8.27
N GLU A 8 0.65 9.80 7.52
CA GLU A 8 0.59 9.70 6.06
C GLU A 8 -0.46 8.66 5.61
N SER A 9 -0.54 7.52 6.30
CA SER A 9 -1.53 6.48 5.99
C SER A 9 -2.95 6.97 6.21
N GLY A 10 -3.17 7.82 7.23
CA GLY A 10 -4.47 8.43 7.51
C GLY A 10 -4.95 9.44 6.47
N THR A 11 -4.05 9.90 5.59
CA THR A 11 -4.36 10.87 4.52
C THR A 11 -4.27 10.27 3.11
N LEU A 12 -3.91 8.99 2.99
CA LEU A 12 -3.80 8.29 1.72
C LEU A 12 -5.17 8.20 1.03
N GLN A 13 -5.22 8.65 -0.23
CA GLN A 13 -6.41 8.50 -1.06
C GLN A 13 -6.32 7.20 -1.87
N PRO A 14 -7.47 6.54 -2.14
CA PRO A 14 -8.82 6.93 -1.74
C PRO A 14 -9.13 6.67 -0.24
N LEU A 15 -9.93 7.54 0.38
CA LEU A 15 -10.29 7.49 1.81
C LEU A 15 -11.06 6.23 2.26
N ARG A 16 -11.42 5.33 1.34
CA ARG A 16 -12.13 4.07 1.64
C ARG A 16 -11.21 2.88 1.89
N LEU A 17 -9.88 3.08 1.90
CA LEU A 17 -8.94 2.01 2.23
C LEU A 17 -9.10 1.55 3.68
N ARG A 18 -8.99 0.24 3.90
CA ARG A 18 -8.86 -0.29 5.27
C ARG A 18 -7.53 0.23 5.85
N SER A 19 -7.50 0.50 7.15
CA SER A 19 -6.32 1.13 7.77
C SER A 19 -5.02 0.34 7.57
N LEU A 20 -5.08 -1.00 7.57
CA LEU A 20 -3.91 -1.84 7.35
C LEU A 20 -3.40 -1.76 5.90
N ASP A 21 -4.31 -1.69 4.92
CA ASP A 21 -3.94 -1.52 3.51
C ASP A 21 -3.24 -0.16 3.33
N ALA A 22 -3.81 0.91 3.89
CA ALA A 22 -3.21 2.24 3.80
C ALA A 22 -1.79 2.28 4.38
N ILE A 23 -1.58 1.64 5.53
CA ILE A 23 -0.27 1.49 6.18
C ILE A 23 0.73 0.76 5.27
N HIS A 24 0.33 -0.36 4.68
CA HIS A 24 1.21 -1.11 3.79
C HIS A 24 1.52 -0.35 2.51
N LEU A 25 0.55 0.37 1.95
CA LEU A 25 0.73 1.16 0.73
C LEU A 25 1.62 2.39 0.95
N VAL A 26 1.52 3.06 2.10
CA VAL A 26 2.48 4.13 2.46
C VAL A 26 3.88 3.56 2.69
N ALA A 27 3.99 2.41 3.35
CA ALA A 27 5.28 1.74 3.52
C ALA A 27 5.91 1.36 2.17
N ALA A 28 5.10 0.86 1.24
CA ALA A 28 5.51 0.54 -0.12
C ALA A 28 5.99 1.79 -0.88
N GLN A 29 5.24 2.89 -0.84
CA GLN A 29 5.66 4.16 -1.47
C GLN A 29 6.97 4.69 -0.90
N ARG A 30 7.17 4.59 0.42
CA ARG A 30 8.42 5.00 1.09
C ARG A 30 9.63 4.16 0.71
N ALA A 31 9.42 2.88 0.36
CA ALA A 31 10.49 2.04 -0.14
C ALA A 31 10.95 2.48 -1.55
N GLY A 32 10.10 3.17 -2.31
CA GLY A 32 10.45 3.77 -3.60
C GLY A 32 11.08 2.77 -4.55
N ASP A 33 12.20 3.13 -5.15
CA ASP A 33 12.92 2.31 -6.15
C ASP A 33 13.45 0.98 -5.59
N ALA A 34 13.55 0.84 -4.26
CA ALA A 34 13.91 -0.44 -3.64
C ALA A 34 12.74 -1.45 -3.64
N LEU A 35 11.51 -0.97 -3.84
CA LEU A 35 10.33 -1.83 -3.94
C LEU A 35 10.19 -2.38 -5.36
N ARG A 36 10.29 -3.70 -5.50
CA ARG A 36 10.03 -4.37 -6.77
C ARG A 36 8.53 -4.55 -7.05
N THR A 37 7.79 -5.06 -6.07
CA THR A 37 6.35 -5.37 -6.20
C THR A 37 5.72 -5.56 -4.82
N VAL A 38 4.42 -5.32 -4.70
CA VAL A 38 3.62 -5.70 -3.53
C VAL A 38 3.00 -7.06 -3.80
N VAL A 39 3.32 -8.04 -2.95
CA VAL A 39 2.75 -9.38 -3.02
C VAL A 39 1.72 -9.57 -1.92
N THR A 40 0.48 -9.90 -2.28
CA THR A 40 -0.57 -10.18 -1.29
C THR A 40 -1.66 -11.11 -1.83
N TYR A 41 -2.30 -11.85 -0.93
CA TYR A 41 -3.49 -12.66 -1.22
C TYR A 41 -4.79 -11.85 -1.09
N ASP A 42 -4.74 -10.57 -0.76
CA ASP A 42 -5.94 -9.74 -0.64
C ASP A 42 -6.19 -9.00 -1.95
N ALA A 43 -7.29 -9.34 -2.65
CA ALA A 43 -7.62 -8.75 -3.94
C ALA A 43 -7.93 -7.25 -3.85
N GLY A 44 -8.49 -6.79 -2.72
CA GLY A 44 -8.74 -5.37 -2.49
C GLY A 44 -7.44 -4.59 -2.35
N MET A 45 -6.47 -5.15 -1.64
CA MET A 45 -5.14 -4.55 -1.50
C MET A 45 -4.36 -4.58 -2.82
N LEU A 46 -4.48 -5.63 -3.64
CA LEU A 46 -3.91 -5.66 -5.00
C LEU A 46 -4.49 -4.54 -5.86
N SER A 47 -5.81 -4.37 -5.84
CA SER A 47 -6.47 -3.29 -6.58
C SER A 47 -5.99 -1.91 -6.11
N ALA A 48 -5.95 -1.69 -4.79
CA ALA A 48 -5.52 -0.42 -4.22
C ALA A 48 -4.05 -0.10 -4.53
N ALA A 49 -3.16 -1.09 -4.50
CA ALA A 49 -1.77 -0.91 -4.90
C ALA A 49 -1.65 -0.56 -6.39
N ALA A 50 -2.41 -1.25 -7.26
CA ALA A 50 -2.42 -0.98 -8.69
C ALA A 50 -2.95 0.44 -9.00
N ASP A 51 -3.99 0.89 -8.30
CA ASP A 51 -4.54 2.25 -8.44
C ASP A 51 -3.52 3.34 -8.06
N LEU A 52 -2.57 3.03 -7.18
CA LEU A 52 -1.45 3.90 -6.79
C LEU A 52 -0.23 3.75 -7.71
N GLY A 53 -0.32 2.97 -8.79
CA GLY A 53 0.77 2.73 -9.73
C GLY A 53 1.88 1.82 -9.19
N ILE A 54 1.62 1.10 -8.10
CA ILE A 54 2.56 0.16 -7.51
C ILE A 54 2.41 -1.19 -8.22
N ALA A 55 3.53 -1.79 -8.65
CA ALA A 55 3.53 -3.13 -9.22
C ALA A 55 2.99 -4.14 -8.19
N THR A 56 2.13 -5.06 -8.63
CA THR A 56 1.48 -6.04 -7.77
C THR A 56 1.68 -7.47 -8.27
N ASP A 57 1.67 -8.41 -7.33
CA ASP A 57 1.67 -9.84 -7.62
C ASP A 57 0.89 -10.62 -6.57
N SER A 58 0.48 -11.83 -6.93
CA SER A 58 -0.42 -12.70 -6.19
C SER A 58 0.21 -14.09 -6.15
N PRO A 59 0.43 -14.71 -4.98
CA PRO A 59 1.02 -16.06 -4.93
C PRO A 59 0.07 -17.17 -5.42
N ARG A 60 -1.08 -16.82 -6.00
CA ARG A 60 -2.10 -17.69 -6.56
C ARG A 60 -2.46 -17.23 -7.96
#